data_AF-A0A940QA03-F1
#
_entry.id   AF-A0A940QA03-F1
#
_cell.length_a   1.000
_cell.length_b   1.000
_cell.length_c   1.000
_cell.angle_alpha   90.00
_cell.angle_beta   90.00
_cell.angle_gamma   90.00
#
_symmetry.space_group_name_H-M   'P 1'
#
loop_
_entity.id
_entity.type
_entity.pdbx_description
1 polymer ?
#
loop_
_entity_poly.entity_id
_entity_poly.type
_entity_poly.pdbx_seq_one_letter_code
_entity_poly.pdbx_strand_id
1 'polypeptide(L)'
;SIEPFDYDFAVPFDMSWFSGFYADKYDVDKAAVAPRIKARLEQGVKKLLSDSVTGYSTSVCKNFNLRLTSTKWHYAMLPVWFMTYIYNGKKYFFAVNGQTGKVSGVLPLSVAKLGIMTLGITAASVIFTLLSFYM
;
A
#
# COMPACT_ATOMS: atom_id res chain seq x y z
N SER A 1 -0.57 -1.23 -1.78
CA SER A 1 0.51 -1.41 -0.77
C SER A 1 0.32 -2.78 -0.14
N ILE A 2 1.41 -3.53 0.03
CA ILE A 2 1.44 -4.84 0.70
C ILE A 2 1.56 -4.73 2.23
N GLU A 3 1.67 -3.51 2.77
CA GLU A 3 1.64 -3.23 4.21
C GLU A 3 0.26 -3.57 4.82
N PRO A 4 0.18 -3.93 6.11
CA PRO A 4 1.24 -3.84 7.13
C PRO A 4 2.14 -5.09 7.21
N PHE A 5 3.37 -4.88 7.65
CA PHE A 5 4.26 -5.94 8.12
C PHE A 5 4.25 -5.94 9.64
N ASP A 6 4.34 -7.12 10.22
CA ASP A 6 4.55 -7.27 11.65
C ASP A 6 6.05 -7.29 11.93
N TYR A 7 6.52 -6.29 12.67
CA TYR A 7 7.92 -6.10 13.02
C TYR A 7 8.25 -6.70 14.39
N ASP A 8 7.28 -7.15 15.18
CA ASP A 8 7.51 -7.73 16.51
C ASP A 8 8.20 -9.10 16.40
N PHE A 9 8.04 -9.77 15.25
CA PHE A 9 8.72 -11.02 14.90
C PHE A 9 10.08 -10.81 14.21
N ALA A 10 10.64 -9.59 14.21
CA ALA A 10 11.94 -9.34 13.60
C ALA A 10 13.07 -10.01 14.38
N VAL A 11 13.88 -10.82 13.69
CA VAL A 11 15.06 -11.49 14.26
C VAL A 11 16.35 -10.87 13.72
N PRO A 12 17.49 -11.01 14.43
CA PRO A 12 18.78 -10.57 13.93
C PRO A 12 19.08 -11.18 12.55
N PHE A 13 19.65 -10.37 11.67
CA PHE A 13 20.00 -10.81 10.33
C PHE A 13 21.12 -11.86 10.35
N ASP A 14 20.94 -12.95 9.60
CA ASP A 14 21.96 -13.97 9.37
C ASP A 14 22.30 -14.10 7.87
N MET A 15 23.59 -14.07 7.55
CA MET A 15 24.10 -14.26 6.19
C MET A 15 23.80 -15.65 5.63
N SER A 16 23.56 -16.65 6.50
CA SER A 16 23.20 -18.01 6.09
C SER A 16 21.96 -18.06 5.18
N TRP A 17 21.02 -17.11 5.34
CA TRP A 17 19.81 -17.01 4.52
C TRP A 17 20.07 -16.73 3.04
N PHE A 18 21.24 -16.18 2.69
CA PHE A 18 21.63 -15.92 1.31
C PHE A 18 22.47 -17.04 0.69
N SER A 19 22.85 -18.06 1.47
CA SER A 19 23.62 -19.19 0.94
C SER A 19 22.83 -19.87 -0.17
N GLY A 20 23.35 -19.80 -1.41
CA GLY A 20 22.69 -20.37 -2.60
C GLY A 20 21.72 -19.44 -3.33
N PHE A 21 21.57 -18.17 -2.90
CA PHE A 21 20.71 -17.18 -3.57
C PHE A 21 21.51 -15.94 -3.99
N TYR A 22 21.23 -15.42 -5.20
CA TYR A 22 21.70 -14.11 -5.61
C TYR A 22 20.88 -13.03 -4.90
N ALA A 23 21.54 -12.12 -4.21
CA ALA A 23 20.92 -11.02 -3.49
C ALA A 23 21.58 -9.70 -3.84
N ASP A 24 20.76 -8.74 -4.26
CA ASP A 24 21.20 -7.37 -4.48
C ASP A 24 21.07 -6.56 -3.19
N LYS A 25 22.11 -5.79 -2.89
CA LYS A 25 22.07 -4.80 -1.82
C LYS A 25 21.34 -3.56 -2.33
N TYR A 26 20.39 -3.08 -1.54
CA TYR A 26 19.70 -1.82 -1.81
C TYR A 26 20.72 -0.66 -1.88
N ASP A 27 20.75 0.03 -3.02
CA ASP A 27 21.76 1.03 -3.40
C ASP A 27 21.24 2.48 -3.42
N VAL A 28 19.96 2.69 -3.07
CA VAL A 28 19.37 4.03 -3.09
C VAL A 28 19.95 4.88 -1.96
N ASP A 29 20.40 6.07 -2.31
CA ASP A 29 20.98 7.02 -1.36
C ASP A 29 19.97 7.50 -0.31
N LYS A 30 20.46 7.72 0.91
CA LYS A 30 19.65 8.12 2.06
C LYS A 30 18.96 9.47 1.82
N ALA A 31 19.62 10.40 1.10
CA ALA A 31 19.03 11.71 0.81
C ALA A 31 17.84 11.60 -0.13
N ALA A 32 17.85 10.64 -1.06
CA ALA A 32 16.74 10.40 -1.98
C ALA A 32 15.49 9.85 -1.29
N VAL A 33 15.65 9.05 -0.22
CA VAL A 33 14.53 8.42 0.51
C VAL A 33 13.98 9.30 1.63
N ALA A 34 14.80 10.21 2.18
CA ALA A 34 14.42 11.12 3.25
C ALA A 34 13.06 11.85 3.05
N PRO A 35 12.75 12.47 1.89
CA PRO A 35 11.47 13.15 1.71
C PRO A 35 10.27 12.19 1.77
N ARG A 36 10.42 10.98 1.24
CA ARG A 36 9.36 9.95 1.28
C ARG A 36 9.10 9.45 2.69
N ILE A 37 10.15 9.27 3.48
CA ILE A 37 10.04 8.89 4.89
C ILE A 37 9.37 9.99 5.69
N LYS A 38 9.76 11.24 5.49
CA LYS A 38 9.13 12.40 6.16
C LYS A 38 7.63 12.44 5.88
N ALA A 39 7.21 12.34 4.62
CA ALA A 39 5.79 12.34 4.27
C ALA A 39 4.99 11.21 4.98
N ARG A 40 5.56 9.99 5.02
CA ARG A 40 4.94 8.87 5.75
C ARG A 40 4.89 9.07 7.25
N LEU A 41 5.95 9.61 7.85
CA LEU A 41 5.98 9.94 9.28
C LEU A 41 4.92 10.98 9.64
N GLU A 42 4.82 12.06 8.86
CA GLU A 42 3.80 13.08 9.08
C GLU A 42 2.38 12.51 9.01
N GLN A 43 2.10 11.66 8.02
CA GLN A 43 0.81 10.99 7.89
C GLN A 43 0.54 10.03 9.05
N GLY A 44 1.54 9.24 9.46
CA GLY A 44 1.44 8.30 10.57
C GLY A 44 1.19 9.00 11.90
N VAL A 45 1.95 10.04 12.23
CA VAL A 45 1.78 10.81 13.48
C VAL A 45 0.44 11.53 13.50
N LYS A 46 0.00 12.12 12.38
CA LYS A 46 -1.34 12.72 12.28
C LYS A 46 -2.44 11.69 12.54
N LYS A 47 -2.30 10.47 12.00
CA LYS A 47 -3.27 9.39 12.23
C LYS A 47 -3.28 8.98 13.70
N LEU A 48 -2.12 8.75 14.31
CA LEU A 48 -2.01 8.40 15.73
C LEU A 48 -2.60 9.49 16.64
N LEU A 49 -2.34 10.77 16.35
CA LEU A 49 -2.94 11.89 17.07
C LEU A 49 -4.46 11.88 16.93
N SER A 50 -4.98 11.70 15.71
CA SER A 50 -6.43 11.62 15.47
C SER A 50 -7.07 10.44 16.22
N ASP A 51 -6.43 9.27 16.20
CA ASP A 51 -6.92 8.07 16.87
C ASP A 51 -6.88 8.21 18.41
N SER A 52 -5.97 9.04 18.96
CA SER A 52 -5.88 9.33 20.40
C SER A 52 -6.95 10.30 20.91
N VAL A 53 -7.54 11.12 20.04
CA VAL A 53 -8.57 12.10 20.43
C VAL A 53 -9.93 11.39 20.45
N THR A 54 -10.27 10.83 21.60
CA THR A 54 -11.56 10.15 21.83
C THR A 54 -12.56 11.09 22.51
N GLY A 55 -13.83 11.06 22.11
CA GLY A 55 -14.93 11.79 22.79
C GLY A 55 -15.44 13.07 22.11
N TYR A 56 -14.96 13.38 20.91
CA TYR A 56 -15.39 14.53 20.11
C TYR A 56 -15.95 14.08 18.76
N SER A 57 -17.01 14.74 18.27
CA SER A 57 -17.64 14.43 16.98
C SER A 57 -16.76 14.78 15.77
N THR A 58 -15.89 15.79 15.92
CA THR A 58 -14.96 16.26 14.88
C THR A 58 -13.69 16.79 15.53
N SER A 59 -12.52 16.33 15.08
CA SER A 59 -11.21 16.86 15.49
C SER A 59 -10.51 17.50 14.29
N VAL A 60 -10.15 18.79 14.39
CA VAL A 60 -9.43 19.51 13.33
C VAL A 60 -8.03 19.88 13.83
N CYS A 61 -7.00 19.41 13.13
CA CYS A 61 -5.62 19.74 13.44
C CYS A 61 -5.33 21.20 13.04
N LYS A 62 -5.21 22.11 14.02
CA LYS A 62 -4.88 23.54 13.78
C LYS A 62 -3.40 23.78 13.43
N ASN A 63 -2.49 23.06 14.07
CA ASN A 63 -1.05 23.20 13.84
C ASN A 63 -0.37 21.84 14.03
N PHE A 64 0.57 21.50 13.16
CA PHE A 64 1.34 20.26 13.23
C PHE A 64 2.82 20.60 13.01
N ASN A 65 3.62 20.40 14.05
CA ASN A 65 5.07 20.55 13.98
C ASN A 65 5.74 19.21 14.30
N LEU A 66 6.50 18.67 13.34
CA LEU A 66 7.27 17.45 13.51
C LEU A 66 8.75 17.80 13.58
N ARG A 67 9.37 17.60 14.74
CA ARG A 67 10.81 17.78 14.94
C ARG A 67 11.46 16.41 15.20
N LEU A 68 12.37 16.01 14.31
CA LEU A 68 13.13 14.76 14.45
C LEU A 68 14.42 15.05 15.23
N THR A 69 14.56 14.48 16.42
CA THR A 69 15.74 14.70 17.30
C THR A 69 16.91 13.80 16.92
N SER A 70 16.65 12.57 16.47
CA SER A 70 17.67 11.60 16.07
C SER A 70 17.09 10.61 15.07
N THR A 71 17.82 10.36 13.98
CA THR A 71 17.43 9.40 12.95
C THR A 71 18.48 8.29 12.88
N LYS A 72 18.10 7.08 13.24
CA LYS A 72 18.93 5.87 13.04
C LYS A 72 18.43 5.13 11.81
N TRP A 73 19.35 4.68 10.97
CA TRP A 73 19.04 3.96 9.74
C TRP A 73 19.47 2.52 9.90
N HIS A 74 18.52 1.60 9.81
CA HIS A 74 18.77 0.16 9.80
C HIS A 74 18.15 -0.43 8.54
N TYR A 75 18.82 -1.42 7.97
CA TYR A 75 18.27 -2.21 6.89
C TYR A 75 17.53 -3.40 7.50
N ALA A 76 16.32 -3.64 7.01
CA ALA A 76 15.51 -4.80 7.38
C ALA A 76 15.13 -5.56 6.11
N MET A 77 15.12 -6.88 6.21
CA MET A 77 14.58 -7.74 5.16
C MET A 77 13.17 -8.14 5.50
N LEU A 78 12.28 -7.95 4.54
CA LEU A 78 10.87 -8.26 4.66
C LEU A 78 10.53 -9.43 3.74
N PRO A 79 9.74 -10.40 4.20
CA PRO A 79 9.32 -11.53 3.36
C PRO A 79 8.29 -11.02 2.35
N VAL A 80 8.68 -10.94 1.08
CA VAL A 80 7.81 -10.52 -0.03
C VAL A 80 7.94 -11.51 -1.17
N TRP A 81 6.80 -11.98 -1.67
CA TRP A 81 6.75 -12.80 -2.87
C TRP A 81 6.46 -11.91 -4.08
N PHE A 82 7.32 -11.99 -5.09
CA PHE A 82 7.11 -11.31 -6.36
C PHE A 82 6.67 -12.33 -7.42
N MET A 83 5.56 -12.05 -8.09
CA MET A 83 5.07 -12.82 -9.21
C MET A 83 4.97 -11.91 -10.43
N THR A 84 5.65 -12.28 -11.50
CA THR A 84 5.54 -11.60 -12.80
C THR A 84 4.76 -12.50 -13.74
N TYR A 85 3.61 -12.03 -14.19
CA TYR A 85 2.76 -12.73 -15.15
C TYR A 85 2.82 -12.01 -16.50
N ILE A 86 3.12 -12.73 -17.57
CA ILE A 86 3.18 -12.16 -18.93
C ILE A 86 1.91 -12.60 -19.67
N TYR A 87 1.12 -11.63 -20.12
CA TYR A 87 -0.10 -11.88 -20.87
C TYR A 87 -0.24 -10.88 -22.01
N ASN A 88 -0.47 -11.38 -23.23
CA ASN A 88 -0.55 -10.56 -24.46
C ASN A 88 0.60 -9.56 -24.61
N GLY A 89 1.84 -10.00 -24.31
CA GLY A 89 3.04 -9.17 -24.37
C GLY A 89 3.17 -8.12 -23.25
N LYS A 90 2.18 -8.01 -22.35
CA LYS A 90 2.23 -7.10 -21.20
C LYS A 90 2.68 -7.86 -19.95
N LYS A 91 3.61 -7.26 -19.21
CA LYS A 91 4.08 -7.77 -17.91
C LYS A 91 3.20 -7.22 -16.80
N TYR A 92 2.69 -8.10 -15.97
CA TYR A 92 1.89 -7.78 -14.79
C TYR A 92 2.69 -8.15 -13.55
N PHE A 93 2.92 -7.17 -12.69
CA PHE A 93 3.70 -7.33 -11.47
C PHE A 93 2.76 -7.44 -10.27
N PHE A 94 2.92 -8.51 -9.51
CA PHE A 94 2.25 -8.75 -8.25
C PHE A 94 3.29 -8.86 -7.15
N ALA A 95 3.09 -8.12 -6.07
CA ALA A 95 3.81 -8.27 -4.84
C ALA A 95 2.84 -8.81 -3.78
N VAL A 96 3.26 -9.82 -3.02
CA VAL A 96 2.48 -10.42 -1.94
C VAL A 96 3.28 -10.33 -0.66
N ASN A 97 2.65 -9.85 0.40
CA ASN A 97 3.21 -9.89 1.74
C ASN A 97 3.33 -11.35 2.20
N GLY A 98 4.54 -11.79 2.54
CA GLY A 98 4.79 -13.17 2.98
C GLY A 98 4.27 -13.50 4.39
N GLN A 99 3.96 -12.50 5.22
CA GLN A 99 3.35 -12.70 6.55
C GLN A 99 1.83 -12.73 6.46
N THR A 100 1.23 -11.70 5.85
CA THR A 100 -0.23 -11.49 5.86
C THR A 100 -0.96 -12.04 4.64
N GLY A 101 -0.24 -12.42 3.58
CA GLY A 101 -0.83 -12.83 2.30
C GLY A 101 -1.45 -11.67 1.50
N LYS A 102 -1.31 -10.42 1.96
CA LYS A 102 -1.87 -9.24 1.28
C LYS A 102 -1.21 -9.04 -0.08
N VAL A 103 -2.01 -9.05 -1.13
CA VAL A 103 -1.57 -8.87 -2.52
C VAL A 103 -1.71 -7.41 -2.95
N SER A 104 -0.70 -6.89 -3.64
CA SER A 104 -0.73 -5.60 -4.33
C SER A 104 -0.14 -5.78 -5.71
N GLY A 105 -0.92 -5.51 -6.75
CA GLY A 105 -0.45 -5.63 -8.13
C GLY A 105 -1.45 -5.06 -9.11
N VAL A 106 -1.04 -4.97 -10.36
CA VAL A 106 -1.93 -4.56 -11.46
C VAL A 106 -2.53 -5.82 -12.06
N LEU A 107 -3.84 -5.99 -11.90
CA LEU A 107 -4.56 -7.11 -12.51
C LEU A 107 -4.71 -6.87 -14.03
N PRO A 108 -4.63 -7.93 -14.85
CA PRO A 108 -4.96 -7.87 -16.27
C PRO A 108 -6.47 -7.72 -16.45
N LEU A 109 -6.98 -6.51 -16.23
CA LEU A 109 -8.38 -6.19 -16.47
C LEU A 109 -8.58 -5.74 -17.93
N SER A 110 -9.56 -6.34 -18.60
CA SER A 110 -10.01 -5.87 -19.89
C SER A 110 -10.86 -4.62 -19.70
N VAL A 111 -10.34 -3.47 -20.12
CA VAL A 111 -11.07 -2.18 -20.10
C VAL A 111 -12.41 -2.26 -20.85
N ALA A 112 -12.47 -3.04 -21.93
CA ALA A 112 -13.71 -3.25 -22.68
C ALA A 112 -14.76 -4.02 -21.85
N LYS A 113 -14.34 -5.08 -21.16
CA LYS A 113 -15.25 -5.88 -20.31
C LYS A 113 -15.75 -5.07 -19.11
N LEU A 114 -14.89 -4.24 -18.52
CA LEU A 114 -15.28 -3.30 -17.47
C LEU A 114 -16.27 -2.26 -18.00
N GLY A 115 -16.02 -1.68 -19.18
CA GLY A 115 -16.91 -0.70 -19.80
C GLY A 115 -18.31 -1.23 -20.08
N ILE A 116 -18.43 -2.48 -20.58
CA ILE A 116 -19.74 -3.11 -20.82
C ILE A 116 -20.48 -3.34 -19.49
N MET A 117 -19.80 -3.83 -18.45
CA MET A 117 -20.41 -4.02 -17.13
C MET A 117 -20.88 -2.70 -16.52
N THR A 118 -20.06 -1.64 -16.56
CA THR A 118 -20.43 -0.35 -15.98
C THR A 118 -21.58 0.30 -16.73
N LEU A 119 -21.60 0.22 -18.07
CA LEU A 119 -22.73 0.70 -18.88
C LEU A 119 -24.02 -0.08 -18.58
N GLY A 120 -23.94 -1.40 -18.44
CA GLY A 120 -25.09 -2.23 -18.09
C GLY A 120 -25.69 -1.87 -16.72
N ILE A 121 -24.85 -1.73 -15.69
CA ILE A 121 -25.28 -1.32 -14.34
C ILE A 121 -25.88 0.08 -14.37
N THR A 122 -25.27 1.01 -15.10
CA THR A 122 -25.77 2.39 -15.21
C THR A 122 -27.13 2.42 -15.89
N ALA A 123 -27.30 1.73 -17.03
CA ALA A 123 -28.57 1.66 -17.75
C ALA A 123 -29.69 1.05 -16.88
N ALA A 124 -29.39 -0.05 -16.16
CA ALA A 124 -30.34 -0.67 -15.26
C ALA A 124 -30.75 0.28 -14.12
N SER A 125 -29.80 1.01 -13.53
CA SER A 125 -30.10 1.98 -12.47
C SER A 125 -30.98 3.14 -12.97
N VAL A 126 -30.73 3.64 -14.19
CA VAL A 126 -31.54 4.70 -14.81
C VAL A 126 -32.96 4.21 -15.07
N ILE A 127 -33.13 3.03 -15.66
CA ILE A 127 -34.46 2.45 -15.91
C ILE A 127 -35.23 2.26 -14.61
N PHE A 128 -34.57 1.74 -13.56
CA PHE A 128 -35.19 1.58 -12.25
C PHE A 128 -35.65 2.92 -11.66
N THR A 129 -34.82 3.97 -11.72
CA THR A 129 -35.22 5.30 -11.23
C THR A 129 -36.41 5.88 -12.01
N LEU A 130 -36.46 5.72 -13.34
CA LEU A 130 -37.57 6.18 -14.16
C LEU A 130 -38.87 5.43 -13.85
N LEU A 131 -38.81 4.12 -13.65
CA LEU A 131 -39.97 3.31 -13.25
C LEU A 131 -40.47 3.69 -11.85
N SER A 132 -39.57 3.93 -10.90
CA SER A 132 -39.94 4.36 -9.54
C SER A 132 -40.53 5.76 -9.47
N PHE A 133 -40.29 6.60 -10.47
CA PHE A 133 -40.89 7.94 -10.57
C PHE A 133 -42.26 7.91 -11.27
N TYR A 134 -42.50 6.87 -12.07
CA TYR A 134 -43.75 6.68 -12.81
C TYR A 134 -44.82 5.90 -12.02
N MET A 135 -44.41 5.05 -11.06
CA MET A 135 -45.29 4.39 -10.08
C MET A 135 -45.54 5.29 -8.87
#